data_AF-A0A520ACK2-F1
#
_entry.id   AF-A0A520ACK2-F1
#
_cell.length_a   1.000
_cell.length_b   1.000
_cell.length_c   1.000
_cell.angle_alpha   90.00
_cell.angle_beta   90.00
_cell.angle_gamma   90.00
#
_symmetry.space_group_name_H-M   'P 1'
#
loop_
_entity.id
_entity.type
_entity.pdbx_description
1 polymer ?
#
loop_
_entity_poly.entity_id
_entity_poly.type
_entity_poly.pdbx_seq_one_letter_code
_entity_poly.pdbx_strand_id
1 'polypeptide(L)'
;FNTQFRAQGFSYGLTASFNIFNGFLQRQNERNAKVNISTANLQLDQTKQNLSAQLTNAYQNYTTFIELAKLEKGNIDIANQNLDITLEKYRLGNITPLELREAQRNAIDANNRYLEIKYQGKLAEIYLKQISGTLNLQ
;
A
#
# COMPACT_ATOMS: atom_id res chain seq x y z
N PHE A 1 -62.80 -49.10 -16.85
CA PHE A 1 -63.56 -47.87 -17.12
C PHE A 1 -62.79 -46.69 -16.54
N ASN A 2 -62.05 -45.97 -17.39
CA ASN A 2 -61.21 -44.85 -16.99
C ASN A 2 -61.54 -43.70 -17.95
N THR A 3 -62.32 -42.72 -17.50
CA THR A 3 -62.65 -41.52 -18.27
C THR A 3 -62.00 -40.32 -17.62
N GLN A 4 -60.72 -40.13 -17.95
CA GLN A 4 -59.98 -38.91 -17.66
C GLN A 4 -60.54 -37.78 -18.54
N PHE A 5 -61.36 -36.90 -17.97
CA PHE A 5 -61.76 -35.67 -18.64
C PHE A 5 -60.57 -34.70 -18.64
N ARG A 6 -59.81 -34.65 -19.75
CA ARG A 6 -58.82 -33.59 -19.99
C ARG A 6 -59.54 -32.38 -20.60
N ALA A 7 -59.87 -31.41 -19.74
CA ALA A 7 -60.20 -30.07 -20.20
C ALA A 7 -58.89 -29.32 -20.47
N GLN A 8 -58.48 -29.24 -21.73
CA GLN A 8 -57.38 -28.40 -22.19
C GLN A 8 -57.91 -26.96 -22.32
N GLY A 9 -58.03 -26.25 -21.20
CA GLY A 9 -58.43 -24.84 -21.16
C GLY A 9 -57.22 -23.91 -21.09
N PHE A 10 -57.17 -22.89 -21.93
CA PHE A 10 -56.20 -21.79 -21.80
C PHE A 10 -56.48 -21.00 -20.51
N SER A 11 -55.52 -20.97 -19.59
CA SER A 11 -55.59 -20.21 -18.34
C SER A 11 -54.83 -18.89 -18.49
N TYR A 12 -55.55 -17.78 -18.46
CA TYR A 12 -54.98 -16.44 -18.34
C TYR A 12 -55.43 -15.85 -17.00
N GLY A 13 -54.48 -15.62 -16.10
CA GLY A 13 -54.72 -14.97 -14.81
C GLY A 13 -53.96 -13.65 -14.72
N LEU A 14 -54.68 -12.56 -14.49
CA LEU A 14 -54.09 -11.27 -14.12
C LEU A 14 -54.20 -11.10 -12.61
N THR A 15 -53.07 -11.08 -11.92
CA THR A 15 -53.01 -10.91 -10.45
C THR A 15 -52.62 -9.48 -10.13
N ALA A 16 -53.52 -8.72 -9.53
CA ALA A 16 -53.22 -7.40 -8.94
C ALA A 16 -53.20 -7.54 -7.42
N SER A 17 -52.06 -7.22 -6.80
CA SER A 17 -51.88 -7.23 -5.34
C SER A 17 -51.68 -5.79 -4.87
N PHE A 18 -52.55 -5.32 -3.97
CA PHE A 18 -52.44 -4.01 -3.34
C PHE A 18 -52.43 -4.18 -1.82
N ASN A 19 -51.36 -3.72 -1.18
CA ASN A 19 -51.15 -3.92 0.25
C ASN A 19 -51.90 -2.82 1.02
N ILE A 20 -53.05 -3.18 1.60
CA ILE A 20 -53.96 -2.24 2.26
C ILE A 20 -53.45 -1.76 3.64
N PHE A 21 -52.62 -2.56 4.32
CA PHE A 21 -51.94 -2.17 5.57
C PHE A 21 -50.71 -3.03 5.83
N ASN A 22 -49.53 -2.41 5.98
CA ASN A 22 -48.25 -3.11 6.18
C ASN A 22 -47.59 -2.82 7.55
N GLY A 23 -48.35 -2.40 8.56
CA GLY A 23 -47.82 -2.17 9.90
C GLY A 23 -46.69 -1.12 9.98
N PHE A 24 -46.70 -0.13 9.09
CA PHE A 24 -45.66 0.91 8.95
C PHE A 24 -44.30 0.43 8.42
N LEU A 25 -44.18 -0.80 7.92
CA LEU A 25 -42.93 -1.36 7.39
C LEU A 25 -42.34 -0.51 6.26
N GLN A 26 -43.17 0.06 5.37
CA GLN A 26 -42.69 0.95 4.31
C GLN A 26 -41.94 2.17 4.87
N ARG A 27 -42.48 2.78 5.93
CA ARG A 27 -41.87 3.96 6.58
C ARG A 27 -40.58 3.58 7.30
N GLN A 28 -40.51 2.39 7.89
CA GLN A 28 -39.28 1.88 8.50
C GLN A 28 -38.21 1.58 7.45
N ASN A 29 -38.58 0.94 6.33
CA ASN A 29 -37.66 0.69 5.21
C ASN A 29 -37.11 1.99 4.63
N GLU A 30 -37.95 3.02 4.48
CA GLU A 30 -37.49 4.34 4.01
C GLU A 30 -36.51 4.99 5.00
N ARG A 31 -36.78 4.92 6.31
CA ARG A 31 -35.84 5.40 7.34
C ARG A 31 -34.52 4.65 7.30
N ASN A 32 -34.56 3.33 7.21
CA ASN A 32 -33.36 2.49 7.11
C ASN A 32 -32.58 2.82 5.83
N ALA A 33 -33.24 3.03 4.69
CA ALA A 33 -32.60 3.45 3.45
C ALA A 33 -31.91 4.82 3.60
N LYS A 34 -32.54 5.80 4.26
CA LYS A 34 -31.91 7.10 4.56
C LYS A 34 -30.68 6.96 5.44
N VAL A 35 -30.74 6.12 6.48
CA VAL A 35 -29.59 5.82 7.34
C VAL A 35 -28.47 5.17 6.52
N ASN A 36 -28.79 4.20 5.67
CA ASN A 36 -27.80 3.52 4.82
C ASN A 36 -27.10 4.48 3.86
N ILE A 37 -27.83 5.43 3.27
CA ILE A 37 -27.24 6.49 2.43
C ILE A 37 -26.28 7.36 3.25
N SER A 38 -26.69 7.77 4.46
CA SER A 38 -25.83 8.56 5.34
C SER A 38 -24.57 7.78 5.74
N THR A 39 -24.69 6.49 6.05
CA THR A 39 -23.56 5.61 6.36
C THR A 39 -22.63 5.47 5.15
N ALA A 40 -23.17 5.28 3.95
CA ALA A 40 -22.37 5.19 2.73
C ALA A 40 -21.60 6.49 2.45
N ASN A 41 -22.21 7.65 2.68
CA ASN A 41 -21.53 8.95 2.55
C ASN A 41 -20.38 9.08 3.56
N LEU A 42 -20.61 8.72 4.82
CA LEU A 42 -19.57 8.73 5.85
C LEU A 42 -18.42 7.76 5.53
N GLN A 43 -18.73 6.57 5.02
CA GLN A 43 -17.71 5.60 4.58
C GLN A 43 -16.88 6.13 3.41
N LEU A 44 -17.52 6.84 2.47
CA LEU A 44 -16.84 7.46 1.35
C LEU A 44 -15.89 8.58 1.81
N ASP A 45 -16.33 9.43 2.73
CA ASP A 45 -15.50 10.48 3.31
C ASP A 45 -14.33 9.90 4.12
N GLN A 46 -14.58 8.87 4.92
CA GLN A 46 -13.53 8.15 5.64
C GLN A 46 -12.50 7.54 4.67
N THR A 47 -12.96 6.93 3.57
CA THR A 47 -12.09 6.36 2.54
C THR A 47 -11.23 7.43 1.89
N LYS A 48 -11.80 8.60 1.57
CA LYS A 48 -11.05 9.74 1.02
C LYS A 48 -9.98 10.24 2.00
N GLN A 49 -10.33 10.40 3.27
CA GLN A 49 -9.38 10.84 4.30
C GLN A 49 -8.25 9.83 4.49
N ASN A 50 -8.58 8.54 4.53
CA ASN A 50 -7.60 7.46 4.61
C ASN A 50 -6.66 7.47 3.40
N LEU A 51 -7.19 7.67 2.19
CA LEU A 51 -6.38 7.76 0.97
C LEU A 51 -5.43 8.97 1.01
N SER A 52 -5.92 10.13 1.43
CA SER A 52 -5.09 11.34 1.58
C SER A 52 -3.97 11.15 2.61
N ALA A 53 -4.27 10.50 3.74
CA ALA A 53 -3.28 10.17 4.75
C ALA A 53 -2.24 9.17 4.21
N GLN A 54 -2.67 8.12 3.52
CA GLN A 54 -1.78 7.14 2.88
C GLN A 54 -0.87 7.80 1.85
N LEU A 55 -1.39 8.67 1.00
CA LEU A 55 -0.61 9.40 0.00
C LEU A 55 0.45 10.29 0.66
N THR A 56 0.07 11.02 1.71
CA THR A 56 0.99 11.89 2.46
C THR A 56 2.11 11.08 3.10
N ASN A 57 1.77 9.97 3.76
CA ASN A 57 2.76 9.07 4.36
C ASN A 57 3.68 8.45 3.31
N ALA A 58 3.14 7.99 2.17
CA ALA A 58 3.93 7.43 1.08
C ALA A 58 4.92 8.45 0.51
N TYR A 59 4.49 9.69 0.33
CA TYR A 59 5.34 10.78 -0.17
C TYR A 59 6.45 11.15 0.82
N GLN A 60 6.11 11.24 2.11
CA GLN A 60 7.09 11.51 3.17
C GLN A 60 8.11 10.37 3.24
N ASN A 61 7.68 9.11 3.25
CA ASN A 61 8.57 7.95 3.26
C ASN A 61 9.53 7.96 2.07
N TYR A 62 9.03 8.22 0.86
CA TYR A 62 9.87 8.32 -0.34
C TYR A 62 10.93 9.43 -0.22
N THR A 63 10.54 10.61 0.27
CA THR A 63 11.45 11.75 0.46
C THR A 63 12.53 11.40 1.50
N THR A 64 12.14 10.79 2.61
CA THR A 64 13.07 10.31 3.65
C THR A 64 14.08 9.32 3.07
N PHE A 65 13.67 8.35 2.25
CA PHE A 65 14.61 7.42 1.63
C PHE A 65 15.58 8.10 0.65
N ILE A 66 15.16 9.14 -0.06
CA ILE A 66 16.06 9.93 -0.90
C ILE A 66 17.12 10.63 -0.06
N GLU A 67 16.73 11.22 1.07
CA GLU A 67 17.65 11.89 1.99
C GLU A 67 18.62 10.90 2.63
N LEU A 68 18.12 9.75 3.11
CA LEU A 68 18.95 8.67 3.64
C LEU A 68 19.93 8.14 2.58
N ALA A 69 19.51 8.00 1.33
CA ALA A 69 20.40 7.57 0.26
C ALA A 69 21.54 8.58 0.02
N LYS A 70 21.27 9.88 0.11
CA LYS A 70 22.30 10.92 0.02
C LYS A 70 23.28 10.85 1.19
N LEU A 71 22.77 10.63 2.41
CA LEU A 71 23.59 10.48 3.60
C LEU A 71 24.49 9.25 3.51
N GLU A 72 23.93 8.08 3.16
CA GLU A 72 24.69 6.84 3.05
C GLU A 72 25.73 6.89 1.94
N LYS A 73 25.48 7.63 0.85
CA LYS A 73 26.50 7.90 -0.15
C LYS A 73 27.72 8.62 0.45
N GLY A 74 27.50 9.62 1.31
CA GLY A 74 28.59 10.28 2.04
C GLY A 74 29.31 9.33 3.01
N ASN A 75 28.58 8.41 3.65
CA ASN A 75 29.19 7.40 4.52
C ASN A 75 30.12 6.44 3.75
N ILE A 76 29.79 6.09 2.50
CA ILE A 76 30.70 5.32 1.63
C ILE A 76 32.00 6.09 1.42
N ASP A 77 31.92 7.38 1.08
CA ASP A 77 33.10 8.20 0.82
C ASP A 77 34.01 8.26 2.07
N ILE A 78 33.42 8.44 3.26
CA ILE A 78 34.14 8.43 4.54
C ILE A 78 34.77 7.05 4.80
N ALA A 79 34.04 5.95 4.56
CA ALA A 79 34.55 4.61 4.79
C ALA A 79 35.71 4.26 3.83
N ASN A 80 35.63 4.70 2.57
CA ASN A 80 36.71 4.55 1.60
C ASN A 80 37.95 5.35 1.99
N GLN A 81 37.79 6.61 2.42
CA GLN A 81 38.90 7.42 2.93
C GLN A 81 39.57 6.76 4.14
N ASN A 82 38.79 6.19 5.05
CA ASN A 82 39.33 5.47 6.20
C ASN A 82 40.09 4.20 5.77
N LEU A 83 39.57 3.47 4.79
CA LEU A 83 40.25 2.31 4.21
C LEU A 83 41.60 2.72 3.58
N ASP A 84 41.64 3.80 2.81
CA ASP A 84 42.87 4.31 2.19
C ASP A 84 43.92 4.70 3.24
N ILE A 85 43.51 5.44 4.28
CA ILE A 85 44.39 5.80 5.40
C ILE A 85 44.93 4.56 6.11
N THR A 86 44.06 3.56 6.34
CA THR A 86 44.42 2.31 7.00
C THR A 86 45.40 1.49 6.15
N LEU A 87 45.19 1.46 4.84
CA LEU A 87 46.07 0.80 3.89
C LEU A 87 47.47 1.44 3.90
N GLU A 88 47.57 2.77 3.92
CA GLU A 88 48.86 3.45 4.02
C GLU A 88 49.56 3.19 5.36
N LYS A 89 48.83 3.20 6.48
CA LYS A 89 49.38 2.83 7.79
C LYS A 89 49.89 1.38 7.81
N TYR A 90 49.20 0.46 7.12
CA TYR A 90 49.63 -0.93 7.01
C TYR A 90 50.94 -1.05 6.24
N ARG A 91 51.08 -0.32 5.12
CA ARG A 91 52.32 -0.28 4.32
C ARG A 91 53.51 0.27 5.10
N LEU A 92 53.26 1.20 6.01
CA LEU A 92 54.27 1.74 6.94
C LEU A 92 54.58 0.80 8.11
N GLY A 93 53.85 -0.32 8.26
CA GLY A 93 54.01 -1.27 9.36
C GLY A 93 53.42 -0.79 10.70
N ASN A 94 52.59 0.26 10.67
CA ASN A 94 52.04 0.91 11.88
C ASN A 94 50.77 0.26 12.42
N ILE A 95 50.17 -0.69 11.68
CA ILE A 95 48.95 -1.42 12.07
C ILE A 95 49.05 -2.89 11.70
N THR A 96 48.20 -3.69 12.31
CA THR A 96 48.09 -5.14 12.08
C THR A 96 47.27 -5.46 10.82
N PRO A 97 47.47 -6.66 10.22
CA PRO A 97 46.59 -7.14 9.14
C PRO A 97 45.11 -7.24 9.55
N LEU A 98 44.83 -7.45 10.84
CA LEU A 98 43.46 -7.52 11.36
C LEU A 98 42.75 -6.17 11.22
N GLU A 99 43.39 -5.08 11.65
CA GLU A 99 42.84 -3.72 11.54
C GLU A 99 42.57 -3.32 10.08
N LEU A 100 43.46 -3.71 9.15
CA LEU A 100 43.22 -3.50 7.72
C LEU A 100 41.96 -4.24 7.24
N ARG A 101 41.77 -5.49 7.68
CA ARG A 101 40.57 -6.27 7.33
C ARG A 101 39.30 -5.70 7.95
N GLU A 102 39.38 -5.11 9.14
CA GLU A 102 38.25 -4.41 9.75
C GLU A 102 37.85 -3.16 8.96
N ALA A 103 38.82 -2.35 8.52
CA ALA A 103 38.56 -1.20 7.66
C ALA A 103 37.95 -1.60 6.31
N GLN A 104 38.46 -2.67 5.69
CA GLN A 104 37.88 -3.24 4.46
C GLN A 104 36.45 -3.69 4.66
N ARG A 105 36.16 -4.40 5.77
CA ARG A 105 34.81 -4.82 6.13
C ARG A 105 33.88 -3.62 6.29
N ASN A 106 34.32 -2.59 7.00
CA ASN A 106 33.52 -1.38 7.22
C ASN A 106 33.15 -0.66 5.91
N ALA A 107 34.07 -0.62 4.93
CA ALA A 107 33.79 -0.08 3.61
C ALA A 107 32.75 -0.92 2.84
N ILE A 108 32.87 -2.24 2.88
CA ILE A 108 31.89 -3.16 2.28
C ILE A 108 30.51 -2.99 2.95
N ASP A 109 30.46 -2.91 4.27
CA ASP A 109 29.22 -2.75 5.03
C ASP A 109 28.55 -1.40 4.73
N ALA A 110 29.32 -0.32 4.58
CA ALA A 110 28.79 0.97 4.17
C ALA A 110 28.16 0.92 2.77
N ASN A 111 28.79 0.23 1.82
CA ASN A 111 28.24 0.03 0.48
C ASN A 111 26.95 -0.81 0.51
N ASN A 112 26.92 -1.87 1.30
CA ASN A 112 25.73 -2.70 1.48
C ASN A 112 24.56 -1.91 2.08
N ARG A 113 24.81 -1.07 3.09
CA ARG A 113 23.78 -0.18 3.66
C ARG A 113 23.21 0.79 2.64
N TYR A 114 24.05 1.41 1.82
CA TYR A 114 23.59 2.29 0.74
C TYR A 114 22.74 1.56 -0.29
N LEU A 115 23.14 0.35 -0.69
CA LEU A 115 22.36 -0.47 -1.63
C LEU A 115 20.99 -0.83 -1.06
N GLU A 116 20.93 -1.20 0.22
CA GLU A 116 19.67 -1.50 0.92
C GLU A 116 18.76 -0.26 0.94
N ILE A 117 19.27 0.91 1.35
CA ILE A 117 18.49 2.15 1.37
C ILE A 117 17.99 2.53 -0.03
N LYS A 118 18.82 2.36 -1.06
CA LYS A 118 18.43 2.62 -2.45
C LYS A 118 17.32 1.67 -2.91
N TYR A 119 17.38 0.40 -2.52
CA TYR A 119 16.36 -0.60 -2.81
C TYR A 119 15.03 -0.24 -2.11
N GLN A 120 15.06 0.06 -0.81
CA GLN A 120 13.88 0.50 -0.05
C GLN A 120 13.28 1.79 -0.62
N GLY A 121 14.12 2.75 -1.04
CA GLY A 121 13.67 3.95 -1.72
C GLY A 121 12.95 3.68 -3.03
N LYS A 122 13.35 2.66 -3.80
CA LYS A 122 12.61 2.25 -5.00
C LYS A 122 11.28 1.57 -4.69
N LEU A 123 11.21 0.75 -3.65
CA LEU A 123 9.92 0.21 -3.20
C LEU A 123 8.97 1.32 -2.77
N ALA A 124 9.45 2.32 -2.03
CA ALA A 124 8.66 3.49 -1.62
C ALA A 124 8.17 4.31 -2.83
N GLU A 125 9.00 4.47 -3.87
CA GLU A 125 8.59 5.12 -5.12
C GLU A 125 7.46 4.37 -5.82
N ILE A 126 7.57 3.04 -5.93
CA ILE A 126 6.54 2.18 -6.54
C ILE A 126 5.25 2.28 -5.75
N TYR A 127 5.32 2.21 -4.42
CA TYR A 127 4.15 2.33 -3.54
C TYR A 127 3.45 3.69 -3.68
N LEU A 128 4.22 4.79 -3.75
CA LEU A 128 3.68 6.13 -4.01
C LEU A 128 2.98 6.19 -5.38
N LYS A 129 3.58 5.62 -6.42
CA LYS A 129 2.98 5.54 -7.76
C LYS A 129 1.69 4.71 -7.76
N GLN A 130 1.65 3.61 -7.02
CA GLN A 130 0.46 2.78 -6.87
C GLN A 130 -0.70 3.55 -6.19
N ILE A 131 -0.44 4.23 -5.08
CA ILE A 131 -1.49 5.00 -4.35
C ILE A 131 -1.94 6.23 -5.15
N SER A 132 -1.03 6.88 -5.86
CA SER A 132 -1.37 8.02 -6.72
C SER A 132 -2.21 7.63 -7.94
N GLY A 133 -2.45 6.34 -8.17
CA GLY A 133 -3.24 5.85 -9.30
C GLY A 133 -2.53 5.99 -10.65
N THR A 134 -1.24 6.34 -10.66
CA THR A 134 -0.44 6.53 -11.88
C THR A 134 0.14 5.23 -12.44
N LEU A 135 0.03 4.14 -11.67
CA LEU A 135 0.53 2.82 -12.06
C LEU A 135 -0.61 2.02 -12.70
N ASN A 136 -0.76 2.14 -14.02
CA ASN A 136 -1.58 1.21 -14.81
C ASN A 136 -0.91 -0.17 -14.79
N LEU A 137 -1.40 -1.06 -13.93
CA LEU A 137 -1.21 -2.50 -14.10
C LEU A 137 -2.14 -2.95 -15.26
N GLN A 138 -1.62 -2.86 -16.49
CA GLN A 138 -2.12 -3.60 -17.64
C GLN A 138 -1.23 -4.81 -17.88
#